data_AF-A0A7S3WIJ3-F1
#
_entry.id   AF-A0A7S3WIJ3-F1
#
_cell.length_a   1.000
_cell.length_b   1.000
_cell.length_c   1.000
_cell.angle_alpha   90.00
_cell.angle_beta   90.00
_cell.angle_gamma   90.00
#
_symmetry.space_group_name_H-M   'P 1'
#
loop_
_entity.id
_entity.type
_entity.pdbx_description
1 polymer ?
#
loop_
_entity_poly.entity_id
_entity_poly.type
_entity_poly.pdbx_seq_one_letter_code
_entity_poly.pdbx_strand_id
1 'polypeptide(L)'
;MDEERELDGVGKLTERGLDPSTAERTARALGGRRTMRRLVHGLAILLLQLAIMIPILIPSNMITFTPFVFLGIIGVDTIGPCDGLRWRRLPVVLPIALLFDLPLASWISAMCILECCILHPLARTAYSLLARRPSSAKLEAPNPSASDLEDSHPLSSQSRRASSSSEGSRYREHASIWSALEGGDGSEVRCGDVRLLSLAWLLALADRGGVLPRRQELPEEAFLGVARLRQIEAAARRAIDRRGFVTALEALAKGTSILGFLGFWTSAFRRKRNVDGLLPIVSISYCWLEAAHPDREGRQLQLLCRKLRSLYGGRGLLGACREYGFSDMGVFLDWGSGYQKDPALWRGWMADTALYAMSDAELRRGLGGGDPERMAAERTAAERHSYEALEEGSLYALSEESLSMMAGGDRMVAERRAYEQSRTGEQKAAFGRMLHHTMDLWYAHAAVTVVLLTQLPDELPAGFDTTRTYESRGWTTFERCSAELSHPFRLFSAGWKLVIDVADEAGGAKMRLPATPARMEALLAKCRFTNGADKGTVLALYEQTAAAILGSLDKLSVAGLPLVRGDVWCSPSRLA
;
A
#
# COMPACT_ATOMS: atom_id res chain seq x y z
N MET A 1 20.42 -53.51 -26.57
CA MET A 1 21.41 -54.33 -27.31
C MET A 1 22.35 -53.49 -28.16
N ASP A 2 21.90 -52.47 -28.90
CA ASP A 2 22.82 -51.61 -29.67
C ASP A 2 23.71 -50.68 -28.82
N GLU A 3 23.28 -50.33 -27.61
CA GLU A 3 24.01 -49.44 -26.69
C GLU A 3 25.25 -50.07 -26.01
N GLU A 4 25.24 -51.41 -25.82
CA GLU A 4 26.40 -52.13 -25.26
C GLU A 4 27.52 -52.30 -26.28
N ARG A 5 27.18 -52.45 -27.57
CA ARG A 5 28.18 -52.57 -28.64
C ARG A 5 28.91 -51.26 -28.96
N GLU A 6 28.26 -50.10 -28.79
CA GLU A 6 28.90 -48.79 -29.02
C GLU A 6 29.85 -48.38 -27.89
N LEU A 7 29.56 -48.73 -26.63
CA LEU A 7 30.41 -48.41 -25.48
C LEU A 7 31.65 -49.32 -25.40
N ASP A 8 31.52 -50.59 -25.79
CA ASP A 8 32.65 -51.53 -25.89
C ASP A 8 33.65 -51.11 -26.99
N GLY A 9 33.17 -50.39 -28.01
CA GLY A 9 34.00 -49.77 -29.04
C GLY A 9 34.86 -48.60 -28.52
N VAL A 10 34.37 -47.79 -27.58
CA VAL A 10 35.10 -46.64 -27.03
C VAL A 10 36.19 -47.08 -26.04
N GLY A 11 35.94 -48.14 -25.28
CA GLY A 11 36.96 -48.76 -24.40
C GLY A 11 38.13 -49.37 -25.19
N LYS A 12 37.85 -49.99 -26.35
CA LYS A 12 38.89 -50.53 -27.25
C LYS A 12 39.63 -49.48 -28.07
N LEU A 13 39.09 -48.27 -28.20
CA LEU A 13 39.73 -47.16 -28.92
C LEU A 13 40.80 -46.43 -28.09
N THR A 14 40.74 -46.54 -26.75
CA THR A 14 41.74 -45.93 -25.85
C THR A 14 43.00 -46.78 -25.69
N GLU A 15 42.93 -48.10 -25.89
CA GLU A 15 44.08 -49.01 -25.81
C GLU A 15 44.99 -48.98 -27.06
N ARG A 16 44.58 -48.35 -28.18
CA ARG A 16 45.34 -48.30 -29.44
C ARG A 16 46.08 -46.98 -29.74
N GLY A 17 46.30 -46.13 -28.74
CA GLY A 17 47.28 -45.02 -28.84
C GLY A 17 46.93 -43.93 -29.85
N LEU A 18 45.67 -43.47 -29.88
CA LEU A 18 45.24 -42.30 -30.67
C LEU A 18 44.92 -41.08 -29.79
N ASP A 19 45.16 -39.89 -30.36
CA ASP A 19 45.20 -38.56 -29.73
C ASP A 19 44.00 -38.27 -28.77
N PRO A 20 44.26 -37.87 -27.51
CA PRO A 20 43.25 -37.54 -26.50
C PRO A 20 42.20 -36.51 -26.96
N SER A 21 42.52 -35.65 -27.92
CA SER A 21 41.58 -34.68 -28.48
C SER A 21 40.37 -35.31 -29.18
N THR A 22 40.52 -36.53 -29.72
CA THR A 22 39.49 -37.23 -30.49
C THR A 22 38.54 -38.01 -29.58
N ALA A 23 39.06 -38.58 -28.49
CA ALA A 23 38.27 -39.22 -27.44
C ALA A 23 37.40 -38.20 -26.68
N GLU A 24 37.92 -37.00 -26.43
CA GLU A 24 37.17 -35.93 -25.77
C GLU A 24 36.03 -35.37 -26.64
N ARG A 25 36.27 -35.25 -27.97
CA ARG A 25 35.23 -34.85 -28.94
C ARG A 25 34.11 -35.87 -29.07
N THR A 26 34.43 -37.16 -29.09
CA THR A 26 33.43 -38.23 -29.13
C THR A 26 32.64 -38.33 -27.82
N ALA A 27 33.28 -38.16 -26.67
CA ALA A 27 32.61 -38.08 -25.37
C ALA A 27 31.66 -36.86 -25.26
N ARG A 28 32.06 -35.68 -25.75
CA ARG A 28 31.18 -34.50 -25.83
C ARG A 28 30.01 -34.70 -26.79
N ALA A 29 30.23 -35.34 -27.94
CA ALA A 29 29.16 -35.66 -28.90
C ALA A 29 28.15 -36.66 -28.32
N LEU A 30 28.61 -37.67 -27.58
CA LEU A 30 27.77 -38.64 -26.87
C LEU A 30 27.02 -37.99 -25.69
N GLY A 31 27.67 -37.09 -24.94
CA GLY A 31 27.05 -36.27 -23.89
C GLY A 31 25.95 -35.36 -24.44
N GLY A 32 26.20 -34.67 -25.55
CA GLY A 32 25.22 -33.84 -26.25
C GLY A 32 24.01 -34.64 -26.75
N ARG A 33 24.24 -35.84 -27.33
CA ARG A 33 23.15 -36.75 -27.74
C ARG A 33 22.31 -37.25 -26.56
N ARG A 34 22.91 -37.49 -25.38
CA ARG A 34 22.19 -37.88 -24.16
C ARG A 34 21.33 -36.73 -23.61
N THR A 35 21.85 -35.51 -23.59
CA THR A 35 21.11 -34.32 -23.13
C THR A 35 19.96 -34.01 -24.10
N MET A 36 20.19 -34.11 -25.40
CA MET A 36 19.17 -33.96 -26.44
C MET A 36 18.06 -35.02 -26.31
N ARG A 37 18.41 -36.30 -26.08
CA ARG A 37 17.40 -37.36 -25.84
C ARG A 37 16.57 -37.11 -24.58
N ARG A 38 17.16 -36.60 -23.50
CA ARG A 38 16.42 -36.23 -22.26
C ARG A 38 15.47 -35.05 -22.49
N LEU A 39 15.90 -34.04 -23.23
CA LEU A 39 15.07 -32.90 -23.64
C LEU A 39 13.90 -33.35 -24.53
N VAL A 40 14.16 -34.21 -25.52
CA VAL A 40 13.13 -34.76 -26.41
C VAL A 40 12.15 -35.64 -25.65
N HIS A 41 12.60 -36.48 -24.70
CA HIS A 41 11.70 -37.27 -23.87
C HIS A 41 10.90 -36.40 -22.89
N GLY A 42 11.51 -35.38 -22.28
CA GLY A 42 10.80 -34.42 -21.42
C GLY A 42 9.74 -33.63 -22.19
N LEU A 43 10.07 -33.21 -23.42
CA LEU A 43 9.12 -32.56 -24.33
C LEU A 43 7.99 -33.50 -24.77
N ALA A 44 8.30 -34.77 -25.06
CA ALA A 44 7.30 -35.77 -25.42
C ALA A 44 6.32 -36.06 -24.27
N ILE A 45 6.81 -36.12 -23.03
CA ILE A 45 5.96 -36.28 -21.84
C ILE A 45 5.07 -35.05 -21.64
N LEU A 46 5.63 -33.83 -21.78
CA LEU A 46 4.89 -32.58 -21.66
C LEU A 46 3.80 -32.46 -22.75
N LEU A 47 4.13 -32.81 -24.00
CA LEU A 47 3.19 -32.80 -25.12
C LEU A 47 2.11 -33.86 -24.95
N LEU A 48 2.43 -35.05 -24.43
CA LEU A 48 1.45 -36.08 -24.11
C LEU A 48 0.50 -35.64 -22.99
N GLN A 49 1.02 -34.97 -21.95
CA GLN A 49 0.21 -34.39 -20.89
C GLN A 49 -0.72 -33.28 -21.42
N LEU A 50 -0.22 -32.36 -22.25
CA LEU A 50 -1.04 -31.33 -22.90
C LEU A 50 -2.09 -31.94 -23.85
N ALA A 51 -1.74 -32.97 -24.61
CA ALA A 51 -2.66 -33.64 -25.53
C ALA A 51 -3.81 -34.38 -24.82
N ILE A 52 -3.61 -34.82 -23.58
CA ILE A 52 -4.66 -35.42 -22.75
C ILE A 52 -5.47 -34.33 -22.03
N MET A 53 -4.80 -33.31 -21.49
CA MET A 53 -5.43 -32.23 -20.71
C MET A 53 -6.31 -31.31 -21.55
N ILE A 54 -5.86 -30.89 -22.73
CA ILE A 54 -6.58 -29.93 -23.60
C ILE A 54 -7.99 -30.42 -23.98
N PRO A 55 -8.19 -31.65 -24.49
CA PRO A 55 -9.52 -32.14 -24.86
C PRO A 55 -10.44 -32.42 -23.67
N ILE A 56 -9.92 -32.49 -22.44
CA ILE A 56 -10.74 -32.61 -21.21
C ILE A 56 -11.08 -31.21 -20.67
N LEU A 57 -10.12 -30.29 -20.66
CA LEU A 57 -10.23 -28.97 -20.05
C LEU A 57 -11.11 -28.00 -20.85
N ILE A 58 -11.10 -28.09 -22.19
CA ILE A 58 -11.87 -27.19 -23.06
C ILE A 58 -13.38 -27.49 -22.99
N PRO A 59 -13.86 -28.74 -23.14
CA PRO A 59 -15.28 -29.05 -22.97
C PRO A 59 -15.74 -28.86 -21.53
N SER A 60 -14.88 -29.19 -20.55
CA SER A 60 -15.13 -28.97 -19.12
C SER A 60 -15.48 -27.51 -18.83
N ASN A 61 -14.61 -26.56 -19.22
CA ASN A 61 -14.84 -25.13 -18.99
C ASN A 61 -16.06 -24.60 -19.76
N MET A 62 -16.34 -25.11 -20.96
CA MET A 62 -17.54 -24.70 -21.69
C MET A 62 -18.81 -25.18 -20.96
N ILE A 63 -18.84 -26.41 -20.47
CA ILE A 63 -20.06 -27.01 -19.90
C ILE A 63 -20.30 -26.57 -18.46
N THR A 64 -19.27 -26.49 -17.60
CA THR A 64 -19.45 -26.04 -16.20
C THR A 64 -19.82 -24.56 -16.09
N PHE A 65 -19.42 -23.71 -17.04
CA PHE A 65 -19.75 -22.28 -16.99
C PHE A 65 -21.06 -21.92 -17.69
N THR A 66 -21.56 -22.77 -18.60
CA THR A 66 -22.80 -22.52 -19.35
C THR A 66 -24.00 -22.21 -18.43
N PRO A 67 -24.27 -22.93 -17.33
CA PRO A 67 -25.36 -22.62 -16.42
C PRO A 67 -25.20 -21.25 -15.73
N PHE A 68 -23.97 -20.89 -15.35
CA PHE A 68 -23.67 -19.61 -14.69
C PHE A 68 -23.74 -18.42 -15.64
N VAL A 69 -23.39 -18.60 -16.91
CA VAL A 69 -23.59 -17.62 -17.98
C VAL A 69 -25.09 -17.43 -18.26
N PHE A 70 -25.86 -18.53 -18.34
CA PHE A 70 -27.33 -18.48 -18.55
C PHE A 70 -28.11 -17.88 -17.36
N LEU A 71 -27.59 -18.01 -16.14
CA LEU A 71 -28.09 -17.36 -14.92
C LEU A 71 -27.60 -15.91 -14.74
N GLY A 72 -26.71 -15.41 -15.61
CA GLY A 72 -26.15 -14.06 -15.54
C GLY A 72 -25.26 -13.83 -14.32
N ILE A 73 -24.59 -14.87 -13.83
CA ILE A 73 -23.65 -14.83 -12.70
C ILE A 73 -22.23 -14.53 -13.19
N ILE A 74 -21.90 -14.96 -14.42
CA ILE A 74 -20.60 -14.73 -15.05
C ILE A 74 -20.87 -14.11 -16.42
N GLY A 75 -20.73 -12.79 -16.50
CA GLY A 75 -20.84 -12.00 -17.72
C GLY A 75 -19.89 -10.82 -17.65
N VAL A 76 -19.05 -10.72 -18.68
CA VAL A 76 -18.28 -9.53 -19.02
C VAL A 76 -19.30 -8.49 -19.49
N ASP A 77 -19.28 -7.31 -18.86
CA ASP A 77 -20.11 -6.14 -19.12
C ASP A 77 -21.63 -6.32 -18.96
N THR A 78 -22.16 -5.95 -17.79
CA THR A 78 -23.44 -5.23 -17.70
C THR A 78 -23.63 -4.61 -16.32
N ILE A 79 -23.47 -3.28 -16.29
CA ILE A 79 -24.01 -2.37 -15.28
C ILE A 79 -25.52 -2.28 -15.56
N GLY A 80 -26.37 -2.69 -14.61
CA GLY A 80 -27.82 -2.51 -14.67
C GLY A 80 -28.58 -3.26 -13.56
N PRO A 81 -29.62 -2.68 -12.95
CA PRO A 81 -30.32 -3.29 -11.83
C PRO A 81 -31.12 -4.51 -12.29
N CYS A 82 -30.81 -5.66 -11.69
CA CYS A 82 -31.54 -6.90 -11.90
C CYS A 82 -32.67 -7.03 -10.89
N ASP A 83 -33.92 -7.00 -11.33
CA ASP A 83 -35.02 -7.65 -10.60
C ASP A 83 -36.07 -8.17 -11.61
N GLY A 84 -36.43 -9.46 -11.49
CA GLY A 84 -37.59 -10.06 -12.16
C GLY A 84 -37.32 -11.19 -13.17
N LEU A 85 -36.36 -11.06 -14.10
CA LEU A 85 -36.25 -12.00 -15.23
C LEU A 85 -35.50 -13.31 -14.96
N ARG A 86 -34.68 -13.40 -13.90
CA ARG A 86 -33.80 -14.56 -13.66
C ARG A 86 -34.54 -15.82 -13.17
N TRP A 87 -35.63 -15.67 -12.42
CA TRP A 87 -36.35 -16.80 -11.80
C TRP A 87 -37.18 -17.64 -12.78
N ARG A 88 -37.58 -17.08 -13.94
CA ARG A 88 -38.39 -17.78 -14.94
C ARG A 88 -37.64 -18.91 -15.67
N ARG A 89 -36.30 -18.90 -15.66
CA ARG A 89 -35.46 -19.91 -16.33
C ARG A 89 -35.02 -21.05 -15.40
N LEU A 90 -35.24 -20.91 -14.09
CA LEU A 90 -34.88 -21.90 -13.08
C LEU A 90 -35.43 -23.32 -13.37
N PRO A 91 -36.70 -23.52 -13.80
CA PRO A 91 -37.22 -24.86 -14.05
C PRO A 91 -36.62 -25.55 -15.28
N VAL A 92 -35.96 -24.82 -16.19
CA VAL A 92 -35.25 -25.39 -17.35
C VAL A 92 -33.77 -25.61 -17.04
N VAL A 93 -33.15 -24.72 -16.26
CA VAL A 93 -31.73 -24.81 -15.90
C VAL A 93 -31.49 -25.87 -14.82
N LEU A 94 -32.41 -26.03 -13.87
CA LEU A 94 -32.24 -26.95 -12.74
C LEU A 94 -32.13 -28.44 -13.17
N PRO A 95 -32.95 -28.97 -14.11
CA PRO A 95 -32.79 -30.34 -14.60
C PRO A 95 -31.48 -30.54 -15.38
N ILE A 96 -31.08 -29.56 -16.21
CA ILE A 96 -29.82 -29.64 -16.97
C ILE A 96 -28.62 -29.68 -16.01
N ALA A 97 -28.63 -28.81 -15.00
CA ALA A 97 -27.58 -28.76 -13.98
C ALA A 97 -27.49 -30.05 -13.16
N LEU A 98 -28.63 -30.65 -12.78
CA LEU A 98 -28.65 -31.86 -11.95
C LEU A 98 -28.38 -33.14 -12.73
N LEU A 99 -28.91 -33.28 -13.95
CA LEU A 99 -28.84 -34.53 -14.72
C LEU A 99 -27.62 -34.62 -15.63
N PHE A 100 -27.06 -33.49 -16.06
CA PHE A 100 -25.95 -33.47 -17.01
C PHE A 100 -24.70 -32.81 -16.43
N ASP A 101 -24.82 -31.61 -15.85
CA ASP A 101 -23.63 -30.87 -15.39
C ASP A 101 -23.02 -31.49 -14.13
N LEU A 102 -23.84 -31.91 -13.15
CA LEU A 102 -23.34 -32.50 -11.90
C LEU A 102 -22.65 -33.86 -12.13
N PRO A 103 -23.22 -34.82 -12.89
CA PRO A 103 -22.54 -36.08 -13.19
C PRO A 103 -21.28 -35.86 -14.02
N LEU A 104 -21.31 -34.96 -15.00
CA LEU A 104 -20.14 -34.66 -15.83
C LEU A 104 -19.02 -33.97 -15.04
N ALA A 105 -19.36 -33.00 -14.17
CA ALA A 105 -18.40 -32.37 -13.27
C ALA A 105 -17.80 -33.37 -12.27
N SER A 106 -18.61 -34.34 -11.80
CA SER A 106 -18.11 -35.43 -10.94
C SER A 106 -17.13 -36.34 -11.68
N TRP A 107 -17.42 -36.68 -12.94
CA TRP A 107 -16.55 -37.48 -13.80
C TRP A 107 -15.23 -36.76 -14.13
N ILE A 108 -15.30 -35.48 -14.51
CA ILE A 108 -14.12 -34.65 -14.76
C ILE A 108 -13.27 -34.53 -13.50
N SER A 109 -13.89 -34.32 -12.34
CA SER A 109 -13.18 -34.27 -11.07
C SER A 109 -12.48 -35.60 -10.76
N ALA A 110 -13.14 -36.74 -11.02
CA ALA A 110 -12.53 -38.06 -10.87
C ALA A 110 -11.33 -38.27 -11.80
N MET A 111 -11.40 -37.78 -13.04
CA MET A 111 -10.28 -37.84 -13.99
C MET A 111 -9.12 -36.94 -13.58
N CYS A 112 -9.38 -35.72 -13.11
CA CYS A 112 -8.34 -34.86 -12.55
C CYS A 112 -7.69 -35.46 -11.29
N ILE A 113 -8.46 -36.14 -10.44
CA ILE A 113 -7.91 -36.87 -9.29
C ILE A 113 -6.98 -38.00 -9.77
N LEU A 114 -7.43 -38.82 -10.71
CA LEU A 114 -6.63 -39.90 -11.30
C LEU A 114 -5.32 -39.36 -11.89
N GLU A 115 -5.38 -38.25 -12.62
CA GLU A 115 -4.21 -37.68 -13.26
C GLU A 115 -3.24 -37.03 -12.27
N CYS A 116 -3.72 -36.10 -11.43
CA CYS A 116 -2.87 -35.35 -10.51
C CYS A 116 -2.37 -36.20 -9.33
N CYS A 117 -3.19 -37.12 -8.81
CA CYS A 117 -2.89 -37.87 -7.59
C CYS A 117 -2.30 -39.26 -7.87
N ILE A 118 -2.51 -39.84 -9.06
CA ILE A 118 -2.03 -41.19 -9.39
C ILE A 118 -1.00 -41.14 -10.53
N LEU A 119 -1.37 -40.64 -11.71
CA LEU A 119 -0.49 -40.68 -12.89
C LEU A 119 0.75 -39.78 -12.74
N HIS A 120 0.59 -38.55 -12.23
CA HIS A 120 1.69 -37.61 -12.08
C HIS A 120 2.77 -38.05 -11.05
N PRO A 121 2.42 -38.55 -9.86
CA PRO A 121 3.41 -39.15 -8.96
C PRO A 121 4.00 -40.45 -9.54
N LEU A 122 3.22 -41.33 -10.18
CA LEU A 122 3.77 -42.53 -10.85
C LEU A 122 4.81 -42.17 -11.92
N ALA A 123 4.53 -41.17 -12.77
CA ALA A 123 5.46 -40.69 -13.79
C ALA A 123 6.73 -40.09 -13.18
N ARG A 124 6.63 -39.30 -12.10
CA ARG A 124 7.79 -38.77 -11.37
C ARG A 124 8.62 -39.87 -10.72
N THR A 125 7.96 -40.87 -10.14
CA THR A 125 8.62 -42.01 -9.49
C THR A 125 9.33 -42.87 -10.52
N ALA A 126 8.65 -43.22 -11.61
CA ALA A 126 9.23 -43.94 -12.75
C ALA A 126 10.41 -43.17 -13.37
N TYR A 127 10.29 -41.84 -13.54
CA TYR A 127 11.39 -41.01 -13.99
C TYR A 127 12.57 -41.02 -13.01
N SER A 128 12.33 -40.93 -11.71
CA SER A 128 13.40 -40.98 -10.69
C SER A 128 14.09 -42.35 -10.62
N LEU A 129 13.36 -43.43 -10.90
CA LEU A 129 13.88 -44.80 -10.96
C LEU A 129 14.68 -45.03 -12.25
N LEU A 130 14.20 -44.52 -13.39
CA LEU A 130 14.92 -44.57 -14.67
C LEU A 130 16.14 -43.63 -14.70
N ALA A 131 16.14 -42.55 -13.91
CA ALA A 131 17.26 -41.63 -13.77
C ALA A 131 18.32 -42.09 -12.75
N ARG A 132 18.04 -43.10 -11.91
CA ARG A 132 19.04 -43.72 -11.01
C ARG A 132 19.85 -44.77 -11.77
N ARG A 133 21.15 -44.51 -11.98
CA ARG A 133 22.15 -45.57 -12.21
C ARG A 133 22.80 -45.99 -10.88
N PRO A 134 23.26 -47.24 -10.74
CA PRO A 134 24.02 -47.68 -9.57
C PRO A 134 25.35 -46.93 -9.49
N SER A 135 25.69 -46.48 -8.28
CA SER A 135 26.99 -45.89 -7.96
C SER A 135 28.11 -46.89 -8.24
N SER A 136 29.13 -46.46 -8.98
CA SER A 136 30.45 -47.08 -8.99
C SER A 136 31.49 -46.00 -8.69
N ALA A 137 32.27 -46.30 -7.65
CA ALA A 137 33.58 -45.77 -7.31
C ALA A 137 33.75 -44.26 -7.04
N LYS A 138 33.73 -43.97 -5.74
CA LYS A 138 34.56 -42.99 -5.00
C LYS A 138 35.85 -42.61 -5.75
N LEU A 139 35.96 -41.35 -6.18
CA LEU A 139 37.25 -40.68 -6.42
C LEU A 139 37.17 -39.28 -5.79
N GLU A 140 37.97 -39.08 -4.75
CA GLU A 140 38.17 -37.79 -4.09
C GLU A 140 38.84 -36.81 -5.06
N ALA A 141 38.37 -35.56 -5.06
CA ALA A 141 39.03 -34.42 -5.70
C ALA A 141 39.06 -33.24 -4.70
N PRO A 142 40.08 -32.38 -4.77
CA PRO A 142 40.68 -31.74 -3.61
C PRO A 142 39.94 -30.48 -3.12
N ASN A 143 40.11 -30.21 -1.82
CA ASN A 143 39.67 -28.99 -1.14
C ASN A 143 40.13 -27.72 -1.90
N PRO A 144 39.23 -26.76 -2.18
CA PRO A 144 39.65 -25.39 -2.44
C PRO A 144 40.18 -24.78 -1.14
N SER A 145 41.33 -24.13 -1.27
CA SER A 145 42.11 -23.48 -0.22
C SER A 145 41.31 -22.47 0.61
N ALA A 146 41.55 -22.51 1.92
CA ALA A 146 41.12 -21.52 2.89
C ALA A 146 41.94 -20.23 2.75
N SER A 147 41.46 -19.32 1.90
CA SER A 147 41.75 -17.88 1.96
C SER A 147 40.69 -17.23 1.09
N ASP A 148 39.80 -16.43 1.70
CA ASP A 148 38.77 -15.52 1.10
C ASP A 148 37.37 -15.65 1.73
N LEU A 149 37.22 -16.25 2.91
CA LEU A 149 35.96 -16.27 3.67
C LEU A 149 36.12 -15.78 5.12
N GLU A 150 36.51 -14.51 5.26
CA GLU A 150 36.16 -13.63 6.39
C GLU A 150 35.71 -12.34 5.68
N ASP A 151 34.46 -11.91 5.64
CA ASP A 151 33.56 -11.55 6.75
C ASP A 151 32.10 -11.64 6.29
N SER A 152 31.30 -12.54 6.87
CA SER A 152 29.84 -12.33 6.99
C SER A 152 29.25 -13.40 7.91
N HIS A 153 29.14 -13.06 9.20
CA HIS A 153 28.42 -13.88 10.18
C HIS A 153 26.94 -14.08 9.78
N PRO A 154 26.46 -15.32 9.58
CA PRO A 154 25.07 -15.60 9.19
C PRO A 154 24.03 -15.36 10.31
N LEU A 155 24.48 -15.11 11.55
CA LEU A 155 23.61 -14.80 12.69
C LEU A 155 23.08 -13.35 12.66
N SER A 156 23.86 -12.42 12.08
CA SER A 156 23.50 -11.00 11.96
C SER A 156 22.37 -10.78 10.94
N SER A 157 22.38 -11.52 9.83
CA SER A 157 21.36 -11.40 8.78
C SER A 157 20.03 -12.02 9.19
N GLN A 158 20.04 -13.13 9.95
CA GLN A 158 18.82 -13.74 10.47
C GLN A 158 18.19 -12.88 11.58
N SER A 159 18.99 -12.31 12.48
CA SER A 159 18.51 -11.40 13.52
C SER A 159 17.94 -10.09 12.95
N ARG A 160 18.62 -9.49 11.95
CA ARG A 160 18.09 -8.33 11.20
C ARG A 160 16.80 -8.64 10.44
N ARG A 161 16.68 -9.83 9.85
CA ARG A 161 15.47 -10.24 9.12
C ARG A 161 14.29 -10.53 10.04
N ALA A 162 14.54 -11.06 11.24
CA ALA A 162 13.51 -11.27 12.25
C ALA A 162 12.99 -9.95 12.82
N SER A 163 13.89 -9.01 13.17
CA SER A 163 13.51 -7.66 13.63
C SER A 163 12.75 -6.87 12.55
N SER A 164 13.25 -6.84 11.31
CA SER A 164 12.54 -6.15 10.21
C SER A 164 11.17 -6.76 9.91
N SER A 165 11.03 -8.09 10.03
CA SER A 165 9.74 -8.76 9.83
C SER A 165 8.70 -8.38 10.90
N SER A 166 9.14 -8.16 12.15
CA SER A 166 8.30 -7.71 13.26
C SER A 166 7.93 -6.24 13.14
N GLU A 167 8.81 -5.41 12.59
CA GLU A 167 8.53 -3.98 12.36
C GLU A 167 7.57 -3.79 11.17
N GLY A 168 7.70 -4.60 10.12
CA GLY A 168 6.83 -4.54 8.95
C GLY A 168 5.41 -5.05 9.17
N SER A 169 5.20 -5.97 10.12
CA SER A 169 3.86 -6.50 10.44
C SER A 169 2.92 -5.41 10.96
N ARG A 170 3.47 -4.40 11.63
CA ARG A 170 2.77 -3.19 12.09
C ARG A 170 1.95 -2.52 10.99
N TYR A 171 2.37 -2.58 9.73
CA TYR A 171 1.67 -1.93 8.61
C TYR A 171 0.67 -2.84 7.89
N ARG A 172 0.47 -4.08 8.37
CA ARG A 172 -0.40 -5.08 7.74
C ARG A 172 -1.43 -5.64 8.71
N GLU A 173 -1.08 -5.74 9.99
CA GLU A 173 -1.94 -6.31 11.02
C GLU A 173 -2.90 -5.27 11.59
N HIS A 174 -4.20 -5.58 11.58
CA HIS A 174 -5.22 -4.67 12.12
C HIS A 174 -4.99 -4.31 13.60
N ALA A 175 -4.29 -5.17 14.35
CA ALA A 175 -3.97 -4.96 15.76
C ALA A 175 -3.17 -3.67 16.00
N SER A 176 -2.30 -3.25 15.08
CA SER A 176 -1.52 -2.01 15.23
C SER A 176 -2.43 -0.77 15.19
N ILE A 177 -3.41 -0.75 14.29
CA ILE A 177 -4.40 0.33 14.20
C ILE A 177 -5.28 0.38 15.45
N TRP A 178 -5.70 -0.78 15.95
CA TRP A 178 -6.47 -0.82 17.19
C TRP A 178 -5.65 -0.35 18.39
N SER A 179 -4.38 -0.76 18.49
CA SER A 179 -3.45 -0.26 19.52
C SER A 179 -3.24 1.25 19.44
N ALA A 180 -3.14 1.81 18.23
CA ALA A 180 -3.01 3.25 18.01
C ALA A 180 -4.25 4.05 18.43
N LEU A 181 -5.44 3.45 18.47
CA LEU A 181 -6.68 4.10 18.89
C LEU A 181 -7.03 3.86 20.36
N GLU A 182 -6.85 2.64 20.84
CA GLU A 182 -7.21 2.21 22.19
C GLU A 182 -6.13 2.59 23.21
N GLY A 183 -4.86 2.61 22.80
CA GLY A 183 -3.74 2.62 23.74
C GLY A 183 -3.73 1.36 24.63
N GLY A 184 -2.67 1.18 25.41
CA GLY A 184 -2.55 0.02 26.31
C GLY A 184 -1.33 0.12 27.22
N ASP A 185 -1.22 -0.81 28.17
CA ASP A 185 -0.06 -0.87 29.07
C ASP A 185 1.21 -1.13 28.26
N GLY A 186 2.16 -0.18 28.33
CA GLY A 186 3.39 -0.19 27.53
C GLY A 186 3.26 0.38 26.12
N SER A 187 2.09 0.86 25.70
CA SER A 187 1.93 1.61 24.43
C SER A 187 2.45 3.03 24.56
N GLU A 188 3.12 3.52 23.52
CA GLU A 188 3.54 4.93 23.41
C GLU A 188 2.35 5.88 23.17
N VAL A 189 1.16 5.34 22.94
CA VAL A 189 -0.08 6.08 22.62
C VAL A 189 -1.16 5.71 23.63
N ARG A 190 -1.98 6.68 24.01
CA ARG A 190 -3.10 6.54 24.94
C ARG A 190 -4.45 6.61 24.22
N CYS A 191 -5.47 6.03 24.84
CA CYS A 191 -6.84 6.16 24.37
C CYS A 191 -7.20 7.63 24.18
N GLY A 192 -7.73 7.95 22.99
CA GLY A 192 -8.11 9.32 22.68
C GLY A 192 -6.92 10.24 22.40
N ASP A 193 -5.70 9.77 22.18
CA ASP A 193 -4.67 10.62 21.56
C ASP A 193 -5.02 10.92 20.10
N VAL A 194 -5.67 9.97 19.42
CA VAL A 194 -6.24 10.11 18.07
C VAL A 194 -7.74 9.85 18.11
N ARG A 195 -8.52 10.65 17.37
CA ARG A 195 -9.95 10.40 17.16
C ARG A 195 -10.27 10.36 15.67
N LEU A 196 -11.13 9.43 15.27
CA LEU A 196 -11.58 9.31 13.88
C LEU A 196 -12.99 9.89 13.73
N LEU A 197 -13.19 10.74 12.73
CA LEU A 197 -14.48 11.36 12.44
C LEU A 197 -15.39 10.37 11.71
N SER A 198 -16.70 10.46 11.87
CA SER A 198 -17.63 9.76 10.99
C SER A 198 -17.58 10.38 9.60
N LEU A 199 -17.35 9.56 8.56
CA LEU A 199 -17.43 10.02 7.17
C LEU A 199 -18.84 10.55 6.85
N ALA A 200 -19.88 9.86 7.33
CA ALA A 200 -21.25 10.33 7.18
C ALA A 200 -21.49 11.70 7.84
N TRP A 201 -20.95 11.93 9.04
CA TRP A 201 -21.05 13.22 9.72
C TRP A 201 -20.30 14.32 8.98
N LEU A 202 -19.09 14.03 8.49
CA LEU A 202 -18.26 14.98 7.73
C LEU A 202 -18.95 15.41 6.43
N LEU A 203 -19.55 14.46 5.72
CA LEU A 203 -20.37 14.71 4.53
C LEU A 203 -21.57 15.62 4.86
N ALA A 204 -22.25 15.37 5.98
CA ALA A 204 -23.39 16.17 6.42
C ALA A 204 -22.99 17.58 6.90
N LEU A 205 -21.79 17.75 7.49
CA LEU A 205 -21.23 19.06 7.82
C LEU A 205 -21.04 19.88 6.54
N ALA A 206 -20.47 19.25 5.50
CA ALA A 206 -20.30 19.91 4.21
C ALA A 206 -21.64 20.30 3.57
N ASP A 207 -22.67 19.45 3.65
CA ASP A 207 -24.01 19.77 3.11
C ASP A 207 -24.64 21.04 3.73
N ARG A 208 -24.27 21.35 4.97
CA ARG A 208 -24.71 22.57 5.67
C ARG A 208 -23.82 23.78 5.41
N GLY A 209 -22.83 23.67 4.52
CA GLY A 209 -21.84 24.74 4.28
C GLY A 209 -20.91 24.98 5.47
N GLY A 210 -20.76 24.00 6.37
CA GLY A 210 -19.97 24.17 7.59
C GLY A 210 -18.47 24.16 7.35
N VAL A 211 -17.74 24.75 8.30
CA VAL A 211 -16.27 24.67 8.42
C VAL A 211 -15.94 23.66 9.52
N LEU A 212 -14.88 22.88 9.36
CA LEU A 212 -14.47 21.90 10.37
C LEU A 212 -13.84 22.59 11.60
N PRO A 213 -14.47 22.54 12.78
CA PRO A 213 -13.89 23.08 14.01
C PRO A 213 -12.65 22.32 14.46
N ARG A 214 -11.94 22.84 15.46
CA ARG A 214 -10.84 22.09 16.08
C ARG A 214 -11.38 20.82 16.70
N ARG A 215 -10.54 19.79 16.76
CA ARG A 215 -10.90 18.52 17.39
C ARG A 215 -11.61 18.67 18.75
N GLN A 216 -11.09 19.51 19.64
CA GLN A 216 -11.65 19.68 21.00
C GLN A 216 -12.97 20.47 21.04
N GLU A 217 -13.39 21.08 19.93
CA GLU A 217 -14.66 21.81 19.79
C GLU A 217 -15.72 20.98 19.07
N LEU A 218 -15.34 19.83 18.49
CA LEU A 218 -16.25 18.94 17.82
C LEU A 218 -17.14 18.20 18.82
N PRO A 219 -18.42 18.01 18.49
CA PRO A 219 -19.33 17.28 19.36
C PRO A 219 -19.04 15.77 19.30
N GLU A 220 -19.45 15.03 20.32
CA GLU A 220 -19.10 13.61 20.46
C GLU A 220 -19.66 12.74 19.30
N GLU A 221 -20.82 13.10 18.75
CA GLU A 221 -21.41 12.43 17.59
C GLU A 221 -20.61 12.59 16.29
N ALA A 222 -19.66 13.53 16.24
CA ALA A 222 -18.77 13.68 15.10
C ALA A 222 -17.78 12.51 15.00
N PHE A 223 -17.58 11.74 16.08
CA PHE A 223 -16.54 10.73 16.18
C PHE A 223 -17.09 9.30 16.18
N LEU A 224 -16.29 8.38 15.62
CA LEU A 224 -16.53 6.94 15.71
C LEU A 224 -15.57 6.32 16.72
N GLY A 225 -16.13 5.81 17.82
CA GLY A 225 -15.35 5.04 18.80
C GLY A 225 -14.91 3.68 18.27
N VAL A 226 -13.87 3.10 18.88
CA VAL A 226 -13.25 1.84 18.43
C VAL A 226 -14.25 0.68 18.43
N ALA A 227 -15.08 0.56 19.46
CA ALA A 227 -16.13 -0.46 19.52
C ALA A 227 -17.07 -0.39 18.31
N ARG A 228 -17.43 0.83 17.88
CA ARG A 228 -18.27 1.04 16.70
C ARG A 228 -17.52 0.67 15.41
N LEU A 229 -16.26 1.05 15.27
CA LEU A 229 -15.43 0.69 14.11
C LEU A 229 -15.26 -0.84 13.97
N ARG A 230 -15.01 -1.56 15.07
CA ARG A 230 -14.95 -3.04 15.08
C ARG A 230 -16.29 -3.67 14.68
N GLN A 231 -17.43 -3.11 15.12
CA GLN A 231 -18.75 -3.56 14.68
C GLN A 231 -18.93 -3.38 13.17
N ILE A 232 -18.52 -2.24 12.62
CA ILE A 232 -18.58 -1.95 11.18
C ILE A 232 -17.69 -2.94 10.41
N GLU A 233 -16.46 -3.18 10.88
CA GLU A 233 -15.55 -4.16 10.29
C GLU A 233 -16.18 -5.57 10.25
N ALA A 234 -16.76 -6.00 11.38
CA ALA A 234 -17.39 -7.31 11.53
C ALA A 234 -18.65 -7.48 10.64
N ALA A 235 -19.28 -6.37 10.23
CA ALA A 235 -20.46 -6.34 9.36
C ALA A 235 -20.12 -6.51 7.87
N ALA A 236 -18.85 -6.56 7.48
CA ALA A 236 -18.43 -6.82 6.10
C ALA A 236 -19.14 -8.05 5.49
N ARG A 237 -19.57 -7.93 4.24
CA ARG A 237 -20.28 -8.98 3.53
C ARG A 237 -19.39 -10.22 3.35
N ARG A 238 -20.05 -11.39 3.28
CA ARG A 238 -19.38 -12.65 2.92
C ARG A 238 -19.23 -12.71 1.41
N ALA A 239 -18.00 -12.90 0.94
CA ALA A 239 -17.70 -13.17 -0.46
C ALA A 239 -16.84 -14.43 -0.58
N ILE A 240 -16.67 -14.93 -1.81
CA ILE A 240 -15.83 -16.10 -2.09
C ILE A 240 -14.38 -15.74 -1.77
N ASP A 241 -13.69 -16.59 -1.01
CA ASP A 241 -12.30 -16.41 -0.61
C ASP A 241 -11.34 -16.70 -1.78
N ARG A 242 -11.30 -15.78 -2.76
CA ARG A 242 -10.44 -15.91 -3.95
C ARG A 242 -8.96 -16.03 -3.58
N ARG A 243 -8.50 -15.36 -2.52
CA ARG A 243 -7.11 -15.45 -2.05
C ARG A 243 -6.82 -16.84 -1.51
N GLY A 244 -7.68 -17.35 -0.64
CA GLY A 244 -7.62 -18.74 -0.17
C GLY A 244 -7.68 -19.76 -1.32
N PHE A 245 -8.46 -19.48 -2.37
CA PHE A 245 -8.53 -20.31 -3.57
C PHE A 245 -7.20 -20.31 -4.34
N VAL A 246 -6.59 -19.14 -4.59
CA VAL A 246 -5.29 -19.04 -5.26
C VAL A 246 -4.20 -19.73 -4.44
N THR A 247 -4.18 -19.53 -3.11
CA THR A 247 -3.22 -20.23 -2.24
C THR A 247 -3.41 -21.75 -2.27
N ALA A 248 -4.66 -22.23 -2.27
CA ALA A 248 -4.94 -23.65 -2.39
C ALA A 248 -4.56 -24.21 -3.77
N LEU A 249 -4.74 -23.43 -4.84
CA LEU A 249 -4.30 -23.79 -6.19
C LEU A 249 -2.77 -23.88 -6.27
N GLU A 250 -2.04 -22.92 -5.70
CA GLU A 250 -0.58 -23.00 -5.62
C GLU A 250 -0.09 -24.21 -4.81
N ALA A 251 -0.77 -24.53 -3.71
CA ALA A 251 -0.46 -25.71 -2.90
C ALA A 251 -0.72 -27.01 -3.68
N LEU A 252 -1.83 -27.08 -4.44
CA LEU A 252 -2.14 -28.18 -5.34
C LEU A 252 -1.12 -28.32 -6.47
N ALA A 253 -0.66 -27.21 -7.05
CA ALA A 253 0.39 -27.23 -8.07
C ALA A 253 1.74 -27.73 -7.52
N LYS A 254 2.01 -27.45 -6.24
CA LYS A 254 3.24 -27.88 -5.53
C LYS A 254 3.16 -29.31 -4.98
N GLY A 255 1.98 -29.91 -4.82
CA GLY A 255 1.81 -31.21 -4.17
C GLY A 255 0.79 -32.14 -4.84
N THR A 256 1.12 -33.43 -4.97
CA THR A 256 0.28 -34.47 -5.61
C THR A 256 -0.67 -35.19 -4.64
N SER A 257 -1.14 -34.52 -3.57
CA SER A 257 -1.93 -35.19 -2.52
C SER A 257 -3.44 -35.01 -2.72
N ILE A 258 -4.21 -36.09 -2.50
CA ILE A 258 -5.68 -36.08 -2.50
C ILE A 258 -6.25 -35.07 -1.50
N LEU A 259 -5.59 -34.93 -0.34
CA LEU A 259 -5.96 -33.93 0.68
C LEU A 259 -5.79 -32.50 0.16
N GLY A 260 -4.74 -32.23 -0.63
CA GLY A 260 -4.54 -30.94 -1.30
C GLY A 260 -5.61 -30.65 -2.35
N PHE A 261 -6.03 -31.66 -3.11
CA PHE A 261 -7.12 -31.52 -4.09
C PHE A 261 -8.48 -31.26 -3.43
N LEU A 262 -8.79 -31.98 -2.34
CA LEU A 262 -10.01 -31.74 -1.56
C LEU A 262 -9.98 -30.36 -0.89
N GLY A 263 -8.82 -29.94 -0.37
CA GLY A 263 -8.58 -28.60 0.15
C GLY A 263 -8.79 -27.50 -0.90
N PHE A 264 -8.37 -27.73 -2.14
CA PHE A 264 -8.62 -26.82 -3.27
C PHE A 264 -10.12 -26.70 -3.60
N TRP A 265 -10.82 -27.83 -3.73
CA TRP A 265 -12.27 -27.83 -4.01
C TRP A 265 -13.09 -27.18 -2.92
N THR A 266 -12.78 -27.47 -1.65
CA THR A 266 -13.46 -26.82 -0.52
C THR A 266 -13.16 -25.32 -0.46
N SER A 267 -11.96 -24.89 -0.89
CA SER A 267 -11.58 -23.48 -1.00
C SER A 267 -12.42 -22.72 -2.04
N ALA A 268 -12.81 -23.35 -3.14
CA ALA A 268 -13.63 -22.73 -4.19
C ALA A 268 -15.02 -22.27 -3.69
N PHE A 269 -15.55 -22.94 -2.67
CA PHE A 269 -16.84 -22.61 -2.04
C PHE A 269 -16.69 -21.89 -0.70
N ARG A 270 -15.46 -21.72 -0.19
CA ARG A 270 -15.22 -21.05 1.08
C ARG A 270 -15.62 -19.60 0.98
N ARG A 271 -16.57 -19.19 1.83
CA ARG A 271 -16.96 -17.79 1.98
C ARG A 271 -16.32 -17.21 3.22
N LYS A 272 -15.64 -16.08 3.07
CA LYS A 272 -15.00 -15.33 4.16
C LYS A 272 -15.65 -13.94 4.25
N ARG A 273 -15.80 -13.42 5.47
CA ARG A 273 -16.15 -12.00 5.68
C ARG A 273 -14.91 -11.15 5.52
N ASN A 274 -15.08 -9.92 5.03
CA ASN A 274 -13.97 -9.01 4.81
C ASN A 274 -12.84 -9.69 4.00
N VAL A 275 -13.17 -10.20 2.80
CA VAL A 275 -12.24 -10.99 1.98
C VAL A 275 -10.97 -10.21 1.63
N ASP A 276 -11.09 -8.90 1.52
CA ASP A 276 -9.99 -7.98 1.21
C ASP A 276 -9.16 -7.61 2.44
N GLY A 277 -9.62 -7.92 3.66
CA GLY A 277 -8.92 -7.60 4.91
C GLY A 277 -8.74 -6.09 5.09
N LEU A 278 -9.82 -5.33 4.90
CA LEU A 278 -9.81 -3.87 4.99
C LEU A 278 -10.30 -3.41 6.35
N LEU A 279 -9.87 -2.23 6.76
CA LEU A 279 -10.42 -1.52 7.91
C LEU A 279 -11.43 -0.47 7.45
N PRO A 280 -12.50 -0.19 8.22
CA PRO A 280 -13.45 0.86 7.91
C PRO A 280 -12.87 2.24 8.26
N ILE A 281 -11.67 2.55 7.74
CA ILE A 281 -10.91 3.77 8.03
C ILE A 281 -10.46 4.41 6.71
N VAL A 282 -10.61 5.72 6.63
CA VAL A 282 -10.11 6.58 5.56
C VAL A 282 -9.12 7.59 6.14
N SER A 283 -7.94 7.74 5.55
CA SER A 283 -7.01 8.83 5.83
C SER A 283 -7.05 9.85 4.71
N ILE A 284 -7.14 11.14 5.04
CA ILE A 284 -7.22 12.22 4.07
C ILE A 284 -5.90 13.00 4.04
N SER A 285 -5.20 12.94 2.92
CA SER A 285 -4.05 13.81 2.63
C SER A 285 -4.52 15.03 1.84
N TYR A 286 -4.19 16.23 2.33
CA TYR A 286 -4.69 17.49 1.78
C TYR A 286 -3.75 18.65 2.12
N CYS A 287 -3.92 19.78 1.45
CA CYS A 287 -3.05 20.94 1.61
C CYS A 287 -3.54 21.84 2.76
N TRP A 288 -2.69 22.20 3.71
CA TRP A 288 -3.02 23.35 4.56
C TRP A 288 -2.96 24.64 3.72
N LEU A 289 -4.06 25.39 3.69
CA LEU A 289 -4.15 26.65 2.94
C LEU A 289 -3.44 27.80 3.68
N GLU A 290 -3.52 27.82 5.01
CA GLU A 290 -2.90 28.82 5.88
C GLU A 290 -2.12 28.13 7.02
N ALA A 291 -1.15 28.82 7.62
CA ALA A 291 -0.36 28.27 8.73
C ALA A 291 -1.18 28.05 10.01
N ALA A 292 -2.20 28.90 10.23
CA ALA A 292 -3.05 28.86 11.42
C ALA A 292 -4.17 27.83 11.33
N HIS A 293 -4.73 27.64 10.13
CA HIS A 293 -5.90 26.82 9.89
C HIS A 293 -5.83 26.20 8.49
N PRO A 294 -6.11 24.90 8.33
CA PRO A 294 -6.00 24.25 7.03
C PRO A 294 -7.02 24.76 5.99
N ASP A 295 -8.23 25.11 6.43
CA ASP A 295 -9.35 25.49 5.57
C ASP A 295 -10.34 26.44 6.25
N ARG A 296 -9.95 27.70 6.49
CA ARG A 296 -10.68 28.65 7.35
C ARG A 296 -12.10 28.95 6.87
N GLU A 297 -12.31 28.87 5.56
CA GLU A 297 -13.58 29.14 4.89
C GLU A 297 -14.35 27.85 4.54
N GLY A 298 -13.82 26.67 4.86
CA GLY A 298 -14.46 25.38 4.58
C GLY A 298 -14.43 24.96 3.11
N ARG A 299 -13.71 25.68 2.24
CA ARG A 299 -13.71 25.46 0.79
C ARG A 299 -13.07 24.12 0.40
N GLN A 300 -12.02 23.68 1.09
CA GLN A 300 -11.45 22.36 0.85
C GLN A 300 -12.37 21.24 1.34
N LEU A 301 -13.01 21.41 2.49
CA LEU A 301 -13.99 20.44 2.98
C LEU A 301 -15.14 20.29 1.98
N GLN A 302 -15.65 21.41 1.43
CA GLN A 302 -16.66 21.39 0.38
C GLN A 302 -16.19 20.66 -0.87
N LEU A 303 -14.98 20.96 -1.36
CA LEU A 303 -14.39 20.29 -2.51
C LEU A 303 -14.23 18.78 -2.27
N LEU A 304 -13.65 18.40 -1.14
CA LEU A 304 -13.43 17.01 -0.74
C LEU A 304 -14.75 16.23 -0.72
N CYS A 305 -15.74 16.71 0.02
CA CYS A 305 -17.02 16.03 0.15
C CYS A 305 -17.78 15.94 -1.17
N ARG A 306 -17.74 16.99 -2.01
CA ARG A 306 -18.32 16.98 -3.36
C ARG A 306 -17.68 15.90 -4.23
N LYS A 307 -16.35 15.80 -4.24
CA LYS A 307 -15.63 14.79 -5.01
C LYS A 307 -15.89 13.38 -4.48
N LEU A 308 -15.85 13.18 -3.16
CA LEU A 308 -16.15 11.89 -2.54
C LEU A 308 -17.55 11.36 -2.90
N ARG A 309 -18.52 12.26 -3.14
CA ARG A 309 -19.86 11.89 -3.64
C ARG A 309 -19.89 11.54 -5.13
N SER A 310 -19.11 12.24 -5.96
CA SER A 310 -19.09 11.98 -7.40
C SER A 310 -18.41 10.66 -7.78
N LEU A 311 -17.55 10.13 -6.90
CA LEU A 311 -16.82 8.88 -7.15
C LEU A 311 -17.75 7.70 -7.46
N TYR A 312 -17.21 6.76 -8.24
CA TYR A 312 -17.81 5.46 -8.54
C TYR A 312 -19.17 5.52 -9.23
N GLY A 313 -19.36 6.47 -10.15
CA GLY A 313 -20.61 6.64 -10.90
C GLY A 313 -21.70 7.32 -10.06
N GLY A 314 -21.32 8.28 -9.21
CA GLY A 314 -22.24 9.08 -8.41
C GLY A 314 -22.80 8.42 -7.15
N ARG A 315 -22.49 7.14 -6.89
CA ARG A 315 -22.81 6.48 -5.62
C ARG A 315 -21.95 6.96 -4.45
N GLY A 316 -20.79 7.54 -4.74
CA GLY A 316 -19.82 8.05 -3.79
C GLY A 316 -19.05 6.97 -3.05
N LEU A 317 -17.96 7.37 -2.38
CA LEU A 317 -17.11 6.47 -1.60
C LEU A 317 -17.91 5.76 -0.49
N LEU A 318 -18.71 6.51 0.27
CA LEU A 318 -19.52 5.94 1.35
C LEU A 318 -20.56 4.93 0.83
N GLY A 319 -21.16 5.18 -0.35
CA GLY A 319 -22.04 4.22 -1.02
C GLY A 319 -21.30 2.93 -1.36
N ALA A 320 -20.09 3.03 -1.89
CA ALA A 320 -19.25 1.88 -2.20
C ALA A 320 -18.87 1.06 -0.96
N CYS A 321 -18.53 1.73 0.15
CA CYS A 321 -18.23 1.10 1.43
C CYS A 321 -19.47 0.37 2.00
N ARG A 322 -20.66 0.98 1.90
CA ARG A 322 -21.93 0.37 2.36
C ARG A 322 -22.28 -0.90 1.59
N GLU A 323 -22.02 -0.94 0.29
CA GLU A 323 -22.21 -2.15 -0.51
C GLU A 323 -21.25 -3.28 -0.12
N TYR A 324 -20.06 -2.96 0.39
CA TYR A 324 -19.14 -3.95 0.96
C TYR A 324 -19.55 -4.40 2.38
N GLY A 325 -20.42 -3.64 3.05
CA GLY A 325 -20.93 -3.91 4.39
C GLY A 325 -20.42 -2.94 5.46
N PHE A 326 -19.59 -1.97 5.10
CA PHE A 326 -19.18 -0.90 6.01
C PHE A 326 -20.25 0.19 6.04
N SER A 327 -21.05 0.22 7.09
CA SER A 327 -22.17 1.20 7.20
C SER A 327 -21.68 2.65 7.24
N ASP A 328 -20.48 2.87 7.75
CA ASP A 328 -19.78 4.15 7.84
C ASP A 328 -18.25 3.92 7.83
N MET A 329 -17.45 4.98 7.78
CA MET A 329 -15.98 4.93 7.83
C MET A 329 -15.45 5.95 8.85
N GLY A 330 -14.44 5.58 9.62
CA GLY A 330 -13.67 6.50 10.46
C GLY A 330 -12.68 7.30 9.61
N VAL A 331 -12.72 8.62 9.68
CA VAL A 331 -11.87 9.52 8.90
C VAL A 331 -10.75 10.05 9.80
N PHE A 332 -9.51 9.71 9.45
CA PHE A 332 -8.33 10.41 9.94
C PHE A 332 -8.14 11.67 9.08
N LEU A 333 -8.20 12.81 9.75
CA LEU A 333 -7.92 14.12 9.18
C LEU A 333 -7.17 14.89 10.27
N ASP A 334 -5.88 15.14 10.09
CA ASP A 334 -4.97 15.71 11.11
C ASP A 334 -5.59 16.82 12.00
N TRP A 335 -6.32 17.77 11.41
CA TRP A 335 -7.01 18.88 12.09
C TRP A 335 -8.14 18.43 13.03
N GLY A 336 -8.94 17.47 12.58
CA GLY A 336 -10.06 16.92 13.37
C GLY A 336 -9.66 15.72 14.24
N SER A 337 -8.52 15.09 13.95
CA SER A 337 -8.05 13.86 14.60
C SER A 337 -7.03 14.10 15.70
N GLY A 338 -6.25 15.18 15.63
CA GLY A 338 -5.29 15.63 16.66
C GLY A 338 -5.73 16.91 17.38
N TYR A 339 -5.18 17.19 18.57
CA TYR A 339 -5.45 18.45 19.28
C TYR A 339 -4.76 19.65 18.63
N GLN A 340 -5.53 20.71 18.36
CA GLN A 340 -5.07 21.88 17.58
C GLN A 340 -4.98 23.15 18.43
N LYS A 341 -4.05 24.04 18.08
CA LYS A 341 -3.98 25.39 18.67
C LYS A 341 -5.14 26.25 18.18
N ASP A 342 -5.44 27.33 18.88
CA ASP A 342 -6.52 28.24 18.53
C ASP A 342 -6.12 29.17 17.37
N PRO A 343 -6.71 29.00 16.17
CA PRO A 343 -6.39 29.85 15.03
C PRO A 343 -6.81 31.32 15.24
N ALA A 344 -7.76 31.63 16.13
CA ALA A 344 -8.17 33.00 16.42
C ALA A 344 -7.09 33.80 17.19
N LEU A 345 -6.18 33.10 17.86
CA LEU A 345 -5.04 33.70 18.55
C LEU A 345 -3.82 33.86 17.64
N TRP A 346 -3.85 33.32 16.42
CA TRP A 346 -2.79 33.51 15.44
C TRP A 346 -2.71 34.97 14.99
N ARG A 347 -1.50 35.44 14.71
CA ARG A 347 -1.22 36.81 14.25
C ARG A 347 -0.34 36.75 13.00
N GLY A 348 -0.53 37.70 12.08
CA GLY A 348 0.17 37.70 10.77
C GLY A 348 1.69 37.62 10.90
N TRP A 349 2.26 38.33 11.89
CA TRP A 349 3.71 38.31 12.16
C TRP A 349 4.24 36.92 12.55
N MET A 350 3.40 36.00 13.06
CA MET A 350 3.84 34.65 13.42
C MET A 350 4.20 33.80 12.20
N ALA A 351 3.73 34.21 11.01
CA ALA A 351 4.07 33.60 9.72
C ALA A 351 5.22 34.32 8.98
N ASP A 352 5.70 35.45 9.50
CA ASP A 352 6.71 36.28 8.82
C ASP A 352 8.07 35.59 8.89
N THR A 353 8.49 34.97 7.79
CA THR A 353 9.76 34.25 7.69
C THR A 353 10.97 35.18 7.72
N ALA A 354 10.82 36.42 7.23
CA ALA A 354 11.88 37.42 7.27
C ALA A 354 12.20 37.80 8.72
N LEU A 355 11.18 37.86 9.57
CA LEU A 355 11.35 38.07 11.00
C LEU A 355 12.21 36.97 11.66
N TYR A 356 11.99 35.70 11.31
CA TYR A 356 12.75 34.57 11.87
C TYR A 356 14.17 34.44 11.30
N ALA A 357 14.47 35.09 10.18
CA ALA A 357 15.79 35.09 9.57
C ALA A 357 16.71 36.22 10.11
N MET A 358 16.18 37.15 10.91
CA MET A 358 16.96 38.27 11.47
C MET A 358 17.93 37.79 12.56
N SER A 359 19.17 38.29 12.53
CA SER A 359 20.12 38.14 13.62
C SER A 359 19.73 38.96 14.85
N ASP A 360 20.18 38.57 16.03
CA ASP A 360 19.99 39.33 17.27
C ASP A 360 20.47 40.80 17.16
N ALA A 361 21.51 41.06 16.36
CA ALA A 361 22.02 42.40 16.11
C ALA A 361 21.12 43.22 15.16
N GLU A 362 20.38 42.57 14.27
CA GLU A 362 19.39 43.20 13.39
C GLU A 362 18.08 43.47 14.14
N LEU A 363 17.65 42.53 14.99
CA LEU A 363 16.51 42.72 15.89
C LEU A 363 16.74 43.91 16.84
N ARG A 364 17.95 44.03 17.41
CA ARG A 364 18.34 45.18 18.26
C ARG A 364 18.50 46.50 17.50
N ARG A 365 18.80 46.46 16.20
CA ARG A 365 18.89 47.66 15.33
C ARG A 365 17.52 48.09 14.78
N GLY A 366 16.53 47.20 14.79
CA GLY A 366 15.19 47.42 14.24
C GLY A 366 14.28 48.26 15.14
N LEU A 367 13.92 49.45 14.64
CA LEU A 367 13.00 50.45 15.19
C LEU A 367 13.57 51.41 16.25
N GLY A 368 14.69 52.03 15.91
CA GLY A 368 14.95 53.40 16.36
C GLY A 368 13.88 54.36 15.84
N GLY A 369 12.88 54.67 16.67
CA GLY A 369 12.10 55.92 16.61
C GLY A 369 11.04 56.08 15.51
N GLY A 370 10.61 55.00 14.84
CA GLY A 370 9.45 55.03 13.92
C GLY A 370 8.28 54.23 14.50
N ASP A 371 7.08 54.81 14.49
CA ASP A 371 5.84 54.17 14.94
C ASP A 371 5.67 52.77 14.31
N PRO A 372 5.68 51.68 15.12
CA PRO A 372 5.51 50.31 14.64
C PRO A 372 4.22 50.10 13.87
N GLU A 373 3.17 50.90 14.10
CA GLU A 373 1.93 50.83 13.31
C GLU A 373 2.13 51.34 11.89
N ARG A 374 3.01 52.31 11.64
CA ARG A 374 3.30 52.83 10.29
C ARG A 374 4.28 51.93 9.54
N MET A 375 5.28 51.42 10.26
CA MET A 375 6.06 50.20 10.01
C MET A 375 5.24 49.03 9.47
N ALA A 376 4.39 48.54 10.35
CA ALA A 376 3.53 47.40 10.12
C ALA A 376 2.42 47.73 9.14
N ALA A 377 1.89 48.96 9.02
CA ALA A 377 0.85 49.33 8.06
C ALA A 377 1.36 49.58 6.64
N GLU A 378 2.54 50.18 6.47
CA GLU A 378 3.18 50.33 5.14
C GLU A 378 3.69 48.98 4.64
N ARG A 379 4.21 48.10 5.53
CA ARG A 379 4.47 46.68 5.24
C ARG A 379 3.22 45.82 5.21
N THR A 380 2.13 46.14 5.90
CA THR A 380 0.84 45.42 5.78
C THR A 380 0.06 45.87 4.54
N ALA A 381 0.38 47.03 3.96
CA ALA A 381 -0.15 47.47 2.67
C ALA A 381 0.63 46.91 1.48
N ALA A 382 1.95 46.69 1.63
CA ALA A 382 2.81 46.11 0.59
C ALA A 382 3.09 44.59 0.75
N GLU A 383 2.98 44.04 1.95
CA GLU A 383 3.35 42.67 2.36
C GLU A 383 2.21 42.01 3.20
N ARG A 384 0.96 42.15 2.75
CA ARG A 384 -0.03 41.05 2.84
C ARG A 384 0.28 39.91 1.85
N HIS A 385 1.57 39.83 1.47
CA HIS A 385 2.10 39.31 0.23
C HIS A 385 3.50 38.75 0.48
N SER A 386 3.64 37.67 1.25
CA SER A 386 4.76 36.72 1.12
C SER A 386 4.46 35.47 1.95
N TYR A 387 3.76 34.53 1.32
CA TYR A 387 3.59 33.17 1.86
C TYR A 387 4.81 32.34 1.50
N GLU A 388 5.96 32.64 2.11
CA GLU A 388 7.20 31.97 1.77
C GLU A 388 7.56 30.82 2.71
N ALA A 389 8.19 29.83 2.08
CA ALA A 389 8.74 28.65 2.71
C ALA A 389 10.04 29.01 3.44
N LEU A 390 10.24 28.36 4.58
CA LEU A 390 11.41 28.51 5.43
C LEU A 390 12.62 27.76 4.84
N GLU A 391 13.83 28.32 4.96
CA GLU A 391 15.09 27.64 4.64
C GLU A 391 15.38 26.51 5.64
N GLU A 392 16.08 25.48 5.15
CA GLU A 392 16.45 24.27 5.89
C GLU A 392 17.28 24.62 7.13
N GLY A 393 16.73 24.36 8.34
CA GLY A 393 17.39 24.67 9.61
C GLY A 393 16.91 25.93 10.33
N SER A 394 15.93 26.65 9.78
CA SER A 394 15.25 27.73 10.51
C SER A 394 14.31 27.13 11.57
N LEU A 395 14.89 26.84 12.74
CA LEU A 395 14.14 26.52 13.94
C LEU A 395 13.13 27.65 14.20
N TYR A 396 11.87 27.28 14.41
CA TYR A 396 10.96 28.14 15.15
C TYR A 396 11.60 28.48 16.48
N ALA A 397 12.11 29.70 16.58
CA ALA A 397 11.84 30.64 17.65
C ALA A 397 12.98 31.64 17.62
N LEU A 398 12.68 32.87 17.16
CA LEU A 398 13.14 33.98 17.97
C LEU A 398 12.76 33.64 19.41
N SER A 399 13.76 33.53 20.29
CA SER A 399 13.50 33.28 21.71
C SER A 399 12.55 34.37 22.22
N GLU A 400 11.82 34.10 23.30
CA GLU A 400 11.00 35.15 23.90
C GLU A 400 11.85 36.38 24.25
N GLU A 401 13.13 36.15 24.59
CA GLU A 401 14.13 37.18 24.79
C GLU A 401 14.39 37.97 23.50
N SER A 402 14.69 37.33 22.37
CA SER A 402 14.93 38.02 21.09
C SER A 402 13.68 38.76 20.58
N LEU A 403 12.47 38.22 20.81
CA LEU A 403 11.20 38.90 20.52
C LEU A 403 10.96 40.12 21.41
N SER A 404 11.26 40.00 22.71
CA SER A 404 11.08 41.11 23.67
C SER A 404 11.99 42.30 23.36
N MET A 405 13.13 42.08 22.68
CA MET A 405 14.05 43.13 22.26
C MET A 405 13.52 44.00 21.11
N MET A 406 12.40 43.62 20.49
CA MET A 406 11.78 44.37 19.39
C MET A 406 10.83 45.46 19.89
N ALA A 407 10.57 46.47 19.07
CA ALA A 407 9.51 47.43 19.36
C ALA A 407 8.14 46.73 19.38
N GLY A 408 7.41 46.82 20.49
CA GLY A 408 6.19 46.05 20.72
C GLY A 408 6.43 44.57 21.07
N GLY A 409 7.67 44.19 21.39
CA GLY A 409 8.10 42.83 21.69
C GLY A 409 7.30 42.18 22.82
N ASP A 410 7.01 42.91 23.91
CA ASP A 410 6.19 42.39 25.01
C ASP A 410 4.79 41.92 24.56
N ARG A 411 4.17 42.67 23.64
CA ARG A 411 2.89 42.29 23.04
C ARG A 411 3.05 41.05 22.17
N MET A 412 4.09 40.99 21.33
CA MET A 412 4.35 39.83 20.47
C MET A 412 4.60 38.56 21.30
N VAL A 413 5.36 38.67 22.40
CA VAL A 413 5.56 37.58 23.36
C VAL A 413 4.23 37.16 24.00
N ALA A 414 3.41 38.11 24.45
CA ALA A 414 2.10 37.81 25.03
C ALA A 414 1.15 37.12 24.04
N GLU A 415 1.09 37.60 22.78
CA GLU A 415 0.30 37.00 21.71
C GLU A 415 0.77 35.57 21.38
N ARG A 416 2.09 35.34 21.27
CA ARG A 416 2.65 34.00 21.07
C ARG A 416 2.35 33.08 22.25
N ARG A 417 2.53 33.54 23.49
CA ARG A 417 2.22 32.76 24.69
C ARG A 417 0.75 32.36 24.73
N ALA A 418 -0.16 33.28 24.40
CA ALA A 418 -1.60 32.98 24.31
C ALA A 418 -1.88 31.90 23.24
N TYR A 419 -1.28 32.02 22.05
CA TYR A 419 -1.41 31.01 21.00
C TYR A 419 -0.84 29.65 21.43
N GLU A 420 0.34 29.60 22.06
CA GLU A 420 0.92 28.35 22.56
C GLU A 420 0.12 27.73 23.70
N GLN A 421 -0.47 28.54 24.58
CA GLN A 421 -1.26 28.10 25.74
C GLN A 421 -2.69 27.69 25.37
N SER A 422 -3.12 27.93 24.14
CA SER A 422 -4.42 27.48 23.63
C SER A 422 -4.60 25.97 23.54
N ARG A 423 -3.51 25.21 23.68
CA ARG A 423 -3.53 23.77 23.99
C ARG A 423 -3.06 23.55 25.42
N THR A 424 -3.82 22.80 26.19
CA THR A 424 -3.40 22.39 27.54
C THR A 424 -2.15 21.50 27.48
N GLY A 425 -1.45 21.34 28.60
CA GLY A 425 -0.27 20.47 28.66
C GLY A 425 -0.58 19.03 28.23
N GLU A 426 -1.72 18.48 28.65
CA GLU A 426 -2.18 17.15 28.25
C GLU A 426 -2.48 17.06 26.75
N GLN A 427 -3.13 18.08 26.18
CA GLN A 427 -3.41 18.15 24.74
C GLN A 427 -2.13 18.23 23.90
N LYS A 428 -1.13 19.00 24.36
CA LYS A 428 0.19 19.05 23.73
C LYS A 428 0.86 17.69 23.74
N ALA A 429 0.84 17.00 24.88
CA ALA A 429 1.42 15.67 25.02
C ALA A 429 0.69 14.63 24.14
N ALA A 430 -0.64 14.69 24.07
CA ALA A 430 -1.45 13.82 23.21
C ALA A 430 -1.17 14.05 21.72
N PHE A 431 -1.09 15.32 21.29
CA PHE A 431 -0.71 15.66 19.93
C PHE A 431 0.70 15.18 19.58
N GLY A 432 1.66 15.35 20.49
CA GLY A 432 3.02 14.83 20.34
C GLY A 432 3.04 13.31 20.17
N ARG A 433 2.31 12.57 21.02
CA ARG A 433 2.24 11.11 20.91
C ARG A 433 1.62 10.67 19.58
N MET A 434 0.52 11.29 19.15
CA MET A 434 -0.07 11.04 17.82
C MET A 434 0.96 11.27 16.70
N LEU A 435 1.61 12.43 16.70
CA LEU A 435 2.50 12.85 15.63
C LEU A 435 3.71 11.91 15.49
N HIS A 436 4.33 11.55 16.62
CA HIS A 436 5.56 10.78 16.61
C HIS A 436 5.35 9.26 16.53
N HIS A 437 4.21 8.74 17.00
CA HIS A 437 4.01 7.29 17.14
C HIS A 437 2.88 6.71 16.28
N THR A 438 2.13 7.52 15.52
CA THR A 438 1.02 7.01 14.69
C THR A 438 0.92 7.58 13.29
N MET A 439 1.60 8.70 12.99
CA MET A 439 1.41 9.43 11.73
C MET A 439 1.71 8.57 10.49
N ASP A 440 2.75 7.74 10.58
CA ASP A 440 3.13 6.72 9.61
C ASP A 440 1.99 5.74 9.29
N LEU A 441 1.33 5.23 10.34
CA LEU A 441 0.31 4.19 10.24
C LEU A 441 -0.89 4.60 9.38
N TRP A 442 -1.39 5.83 9.55
CA TRP A 442 -2.61 6.28 8.87
C TRP A 442 -2.48 6.33 7.35
N TYR A 443 -1.26 6.51 6.84
CA TYR A 443 -1.00 6.59 5.40
C TYR A 443 -0.32 5.35 4.84
N ALA A 444 0.43 4.59 5.63
CA ALA A 444 1.19 3.44 5.15
C ALA A 444 0.52 2.08 5.39
N HIS A 445 -0.46 1.98 6.30
CA HIS A 445 -1.08 0.71 6.67
C HIS A 445 -1.95 0.13 5.55
N ALA A 446 -1.64 -1.06 5.07
CA ALA A 446 -2.22 -1.66 3.86
C ALA A 446 -3.74 -1.91 3.88
N ALA A 447 -4.37 -1.87 5.05
CA ALA A 447 -5.82 -2.02 5.21
C ALA A 447 -6.59 -0.68 5.33
N VAL A 448 -5.89 0.47 5.38
CA VAL A 448 -6.50 1.81 5.46
C VAL A 448 -6.72 2.34 4.04
N THR A 449 -7.85 3.01 3.80
CA THR A 449 -8.06 3.71 2.52
C THR A 449 -7.46 5.11 2.61
N VAL A 450 -6.60 5.50 1.67
CA VAL A 450 -6.00 6.84 1.61
C VAL A 450 -6.64 7.64 0.49
N VAL A 451 -7.10 8.84 0.80
CA VAL A 451 -7.66 9.80 -0.15
C VAL A 451 -6.72 10.99 -0.27
N LEU A 452 -6.31 11.29 -1.49
CA LEU A 452 -5.44 12.42 -1.84
C LEU A 452 -6.33 13.52 -2.43
N LEU A 453 -6.40 14.67 -1.76
CA LEU A 453 -7.00 15.90 -2.28
C LEU A 453 -5.94 16.71 -3.02
N THR A 454 -5.60 16.27 -4.23
CA THR A 454 -4.55 16.92 -5.05
C THR A 454 -5.02 18.21 -5.72
N GLN A 455 -6.33 18.32 -5.97
CA GLN A 455 -6.97 19.52 -6.52
C GLN A 455 -7.18 20.57 -5.41
N LEU A 456 -6.79 21.82 -5.70
CA LEU A 456 -7.10 22.97 -4.85
C LEU A 456 -8.53 23.50 -5.14
N PRO A 457 -9.19 24.16 -4.16
CA PRO A 457 -10.46 24.85 -4.41
C PRO A 457 -10.33 25.93 -5.49
N ASP A 458 -11.43 26.16 -6.22
CA ASP A 458 -11.48 27.17 -7.28
C ASP A 458 -11.26 28.59 -6.74
N GLU A 459 -11.77 28.86 -5.54
CA GLU A 459 -11.56 30.10 -4.81
C GLU A 459 -10.56 29.86 -3.67
N LEU A 460 -9.42 30.54 -3.72
CA LEU A 460 -8.37 30.43 -2.71
C LEU A 460 -8.38 31.65 -1.78
N PRO A 461 -7.82 31.53 -0.56
CA PRO A 461 -7.67 32.67 0.35
C PRO A 461 -6.90 33.81 -0.32
N ALA A 462 -7.21 35.05 0.07
CA ALA A 462 -6.55 36.23 -0.50
C ALA A 462 -5.03 36.16 -0.31
N GLY A 463 -4.30 36.38 -1.42
CA GLY A 463 -2.83 36.36 -1.45
C GLY A 463 -2.20 34.96 -1.49
N PHE A 464 -2.99 33.88 -1.50
CA PHE A 464 -2.47 32.52 -1.58
C PHE A 464 -1.60 32.32 -2.83
N ASP A 465 -0.38 31.81 -2.65
CA ASP A 465 0.52 31.46 -3.74
C ASP A 465 0.02 30.22 -4.49
N THR A 466 -0.56 30.45 -5.67
CA THR A 466 -1.11 29.38 -6.53
C THR A 466 -0.04 28.42 -7.06
N THR A 467 1.25 28.76 -6.98
CA THR A 467 2.34 27.83 -7.30
C THR A 467 2.53 26.76 -6.22
N ARG A 468 2.00 26.97 -5.01
CA ARG A 468 1.96 25.93 -3.98
C ARG A 468 0.87 24.92 -4.30
N THR A 469 1.22 23.87 -5.04
CA THR A 469 0.34 22.73 -5.33
C THR A 469 0.51 21.59 -4.32
N TYR A 470 -0.31 20.55 -4.41
CA TYR A 470 -0.20 19.36 -3.57
C TYR A 470 1.21 18.75 -3.64
N GLU A 471 1.81 18.65 -4.82
CA GLU A 471 3.14 18.05 -5.02
C GLU A 471 4.29 18.94 -4.56
N SER A 472 4.05 20.23 -4.32
CA SER A 472 5.09 21.15 -3.87
C SER A 472 5.25 21.16 -2.35
N ARG A 473 4.51 20.33 -1.61
CA ARG A 473 4.45 20.33 -0.14
C ARG A 473 5.08 19.06 0.45
N GLY A 474 5.81 19.22 1.55
CA GLY A 474 6.57 18.13 2.17
C GLY A 474 5.70 17.04 2.78
N TRP A 475 4.74 17.41 3.63
CA TRP A 475 3.84 16.45 4.29
C TRP A 475 2.96 15.69 3.29
N THR A 476 2.34 16.35 2.32
CA THR A 476 1.55 15.68 1.27
C THR A 476 2.38 14.73 0.40
N THR A 477 3.66 15.05 0.19
CA THR A 477 4.61 14.16 -0.48
C THR A 477 4.88 12.91 0.36
N PHE A 478 5.10 13.07 1.66
CA PHE A 478 5.23 11.96 2.61
C PHE A 478 4.00 11.06 2.61
N GLU A 479 2.81 11.65 2.77
CA GLU A 479 1.55 10.92 2.86
C GLU A 479 1.28 10.10 1.60
N ARG A 480 1.49 10.71 0.42
CA ARG A 480 1.34 10.01 -0.86
C ARG A 480 2.37 8.90 -1.02
N CYS A 481 3.65 9.17 -0.77
CA CYS A 481 4.70 8.17 -0.95
C CYS A 481 4.51 6.99 0.01
N SER A 482 4.11 7.25 1.27
CA SER A 482 3.77 6.22 2.26
C SER A 482 2.59 5.35 1.81
N ALA A 483 1.54 5.94 1.23
CA ALA A 483 0.43 5.20 0.66
C ALA A 483 0.86 4.32 -0.53
N GLU A 484 1.84 4.75 -1.31
CA GLU A 484 2.35 4.02 -2.47
C GLU A 484 3.33 2.87 -2.11
N LEU A 485 3.72 2.69 -0.84
CA LEU A 485 4.68 1.65 -0.43
C LEU A 485 4.12 0.22 -0.48
N SER A 486 2.92 -0.01 0.07
CA SER A 486 2.41 -1.38 0.29
C SER A 486 0.92 -1.60 0.01
N HIS A 487 0.16 -0.55 -0.34
CA HIS A 487 -1.27 -0.70 -0.58
C HIS A 487 -1.52 -1.62 -1.80
N PRO A 488 -2.36 -2.66 -1.66
CA PRO A 488 -2.67 -3.53 -2.78
C PRO A 488 -3.47 -2.78 -3.85
N PHE A 489 -3.01 -2.89 -5.10
CA PHE A 489 -3.64 -2.21 -6.23
C PHE A 489 -5.00 -2.82 -6.63
N ARG A 490 -5.15 -4.15 -6.47
CA ARG A 490 -6.37 -4.88 -6.81
C ARG A 490 -6.97 -5.48 -5.56
N LEU A 491 -8.24 -5.16 -5.35
CA LEU A 491 -9.10 -5.78 -4.36
C LEU A 491 -9.99 -6.81 -5.08
N PHE A 492 -10.43 -7.82 -4.34
CA PHE A 492 -11.25 -8.91 -4.85
C PHE A 492 -12.74 -8.58 -4.83
N SER A 493 -13.22 -7.88 -3.79
CA SER A 493 -14.66 -7.63 -3.60
C SER A 493 -15.00 -6.17 -3.31
N ALA A 494 -14.11 -5.39 -2.71
CA ALA A 494 -14.34 -3.98 -2.46
C ALA A 494 -14.50 -3.21 -3.79
N GLY A 495 -15.54 -2.38 -3.86
CA GLY A 495 -15.90 -1.61 -5.05
C GLY A 495 -15.25 -0.22 -5.12
N TRP A 496 -14.14 -0.01 -4.41
CA TRP A 496 -13.35 1.24 -4.39
C TRP A 496 -11.84 0.93 -4.47
N LYS A 497 -11.02 1.97 -4.61
CA LYS A 497 -9.54 1.85 -4.62
C LYS A 497 -8.99 2.21 -3.24
N LEU A 498 -7.87 1.59 -2.85
CA LEU A 498 -7.23 1.90 -1.57
C LEU A 498 -6.50 3.25 -1.56
N VAL A 499 -5.93 3.66 -2.69
CA VAL A 499 -5.34 4.99 -2.84
C VAL A 499 -6.15 5.73 -3.89
N ILE A 500 -6.92 6.72 -3.44
CA ILE A 500 -7.90 7.48 -4.22
C ILE A 500 -7.33 8.86 -4.43
N ASP A 501 -7.17 9.29 -5.67
CA ASP A 501 -6.93 10.70 -5.99
C ASP A 501 -8.26 11.29 -6.45
N VAL A 502 -8.80 12.24 -5.70
CA VAL A 502 -10.15 12.78 -5.98
C VAL A 502 -10.17 13.73 -7.18
N ALA A 503 -9.00 14.12 -7.70
CA ALA A 503 -8.90 14.81 -8.98
C ALA A 503 -9.20 13.87 -10.16
N ASP A 504 -9.02 12.55 -9.99
CA ASP A 504 -9.37 11.54 -10.97
C ASP A 504 -10.83 11.10 -10.77
N GLU A 505 -11.68 11.26 -11.80
CA GLU A 505 -13.09 10.87 -11.75
C GLU A 505 -13.30 9.36 -11.54
N ALA A 506 -12.33 8.53 -11.95
CA ALA A 506 -12.34 7.09 -11.69
C ALA A 506 -11.99 6.75 -10.22
N GLY A 507 -11.49 7.73 -9.44
CA GLY A 507 -11.18 7.59 -8.02
C GLY A 507 -9.97 6.70 -7.74
N GLY A 508 -9.00 6.64 -8.66
CA GLY A 508 -7.75 5.92 -8.47
C GLY A 508 -6.56 6.87 -8.59
N ALA A 509 -5.64 6.84 -7.63
CA ALA A 509 -4.41 7.59 -7.76
C ALA A 509 -3.53 7.04 -8.89
N LYS A 510 -2.83 7.94 -9.60
CA LYS A 510 -1.78 7.53 -10.55
C LYS A 510 -0.74 6.69 -9.82
N MET A 511 -0.69 5.40 -10.16
CA MET A 511 0.17 4.42 -9.52
C MET A 511 1.63 4.68 -9.90
N ARG A 512 2.51 4.75 -8.89
CA ARG A 512 3.94 5.03 -9.01
C ARG A 512 4.72 3.85 -8.42
N LEU A 513 6.00 3.73 -8.77
CA LEU A 513 6.89 2.82 -8.06
C LEU A 513 7.17 3.37 -6.66
N PRO A 514 7.26 2.50 -5.62
CA PRO A 514 7.62 2.91 -4.27
C PRO A 514 8.86 3.80 -4.27
N ALA A 515 8.81 4.94 -3.58
CA ALA A 515 9.96 5.83 -3.50
C ALA A 515 10.96 5.28 -2.48
N THR A 516 12.22 5.13 -2.90
CA THR A 516 13.32 4.83 -1.96
C THR A 516 13.59 6.04 -1.05
N PRO A 517 14.21 5.84 0.12
CA PRO A 517 14.72 6.92 0.97
C PRO A 517 15.45 8.05 0.21
N ALA A 518 16.45 7.70 -0.61
CA ALA A 518 17.21 8.68 -1.39
C ALA A 518 16.32 9.45 -2.40
N ARG A 519 15.31 8.79 -2.97
CA ARG A 519 14.35 9.44 -3.84
C ARG A 519 13.43 10.38 -3.06
N MET A 520 12.99 9.97 -1.88
CA MET A 520 12.18 10.82 -1.00
C MET A 520 12.94 12.08 -0.62
N GLU A 521 14.21 11.96 -0.23
CA GLU A 521 15.09 13.10 0.03
C GLU A 521 15.15 14.07 -1.17
N ALA A 522 15.34 13.55 -2.38
CA ALA A 522 15.37 14.36 -3.61
C ALA A 522 14.02 15.02 -3.94
N LEU A 523 12.90 14.41 -3.55
CA LEU A 523 11.57 15.02 -3.68
C LEU A 523 11.37 16.12 -2.64
N LEU A 524 11.70 15.84 -1.37
CA LEU A 524 11.59 16.79 -0.27
C LEU A 524 12.50 18.00 -0.45
N ALA A 525 13.66 17.86 -1.08
CA ALA A 525 14.55 18.97 -1.42
C ALA A 525 13.90 20.02 -2.35
N LYS A 526 12.85 19.64 -3.09
CA LYS A 526 12.08 20.55 -3.96
C LYS A 526 10.79 21.03 -3.30
N CYS A 527 10.45 20.50 -2.12
CA CYS A 527 9.21 20.79 -1.44
C CYS A 527 9.36 22.00 -0.52
N ARG A 528 8.26 22.74 -0.38
CA ARG A 528 8.08 23.83 0.55
C ARG A 528 7.32 23.33 1.78
N PHE A 529 7.85 23.61 2.96
CA PHE A 529 7.15 23.33 4.22
C PHE A 529 6.43 24.59 4.71
N THR A 530 5.18 24.45 5.14
CA THR A 530 4.43 25.55 5.76
C THR A 530 5.05 25.96 7.10
N ASN A 531 5.66 24.98 7.78
CA ASN A 531 6.38 25.17 9.02
C ASN A 531 7.80 24.60 8.85
N GLY A 532 8.84 25.43 8.99
CA GLY A 532 10.22 25.15 8.55
C GLY A 532 10.97 24.03 9.26
N ALA A 533 10.37 23.39 10.25
CA ALA A 533 11.04 22.44 11.14
C ALA A 533 11.02 20.98 10.63
N ASP A 534 10.29 20.66 9.56
CA ASP A 534 9.84 19.27 9.39
C ASP A 534 10.60 18.45 8.34
N LYS A 535 11.52 19.00 7.53
CA LYS A 535 12.15 18.21 6.45
C LYS A 535 12.94 17.00 6.97
N GLY A 536 13.82 17.22 7.94
CA GLY A 536 14.61 16.14 8.55
C GLY A 536 13.74 15.13 9.30
N THR A 537 12.76 15.61 10.06
CA THR A 537 11.81 14.75 10.78
C THR A 537 10.95 13.91 9.83
N VAL A 538 10.41 14.51 8.76
CA VAL A 538 9.60 13.81 7.75
C VAL A 538 10.44 12.81 6.97
N LEU A 539 11.69 13.15 6.63
CA LEU A 539 12.60 12.21 5.98
C LEU A 539 12.90 11.03 6.89
N ALA A 540 13.29 11.27 8.15
CA ALA A 540 13.58 10.21 9.12
C ALA A 540 12.36 9.30 9.35
N LEU A 541 11.16 9.87 9.45
CA LEU A 541 9.91 9.12 9.58
C LEU A 541 9.67 8.25 8.34
N TYR A 542 9.89 8.80 7.14
CA TYR A 542 9.75 8.04 5.90
C TYR A 542 10.77 6.91 5.79
N GLU A 543 12.03 7.16 6.15
CA GLU A 543 13.10 6.17 6.14
C GLU A 543 12.76 4.98 7.02
N GLN A 544 12.31 5.23 8.25
CA GLN A 544 11.86 4.18 9.17
C GLN A 544 10.66 3.41 8.60
N THR A 545 9.67 4.13 8.06
CA THR A 545 8.46 3.54 7.46
C THR A 545 8.81 2.63 6.26
N ALA A 546 9.60 3.16 5.32
CA ALA A 546 10.02 2.45 4.12
C ALA A 546 10.93 1.27 4.45
N ALA A 547 11.86 1.40 5.40
CA ALA A 547 12.72 0.31 5.84
C ALA A 547 11.91 -0.83 6.47
N ALA A 548 10.95 -0.53 7.36
CA ALA A 548 10.09 -1.53 7.99
C ALA A 548 9.20 -2.25 6.96
N ILE A 549 8.59 -1.50 6.04
CA ILE A 549 7.71 -2.08 5.02
C ILE A 549 8.51 -2.86 3.97
N LEU A 550 9.45 -2.21 3.28
CA LEU A 550 10.16 -2.82 2.15
C LEU A 550 11.17 -3.87 2.63
N GLY A 551 11.78 -3.69 3.80
CA GLY A 551 12.71 -4.65 4.41
C GLY A 551 12.05 -5.94 4.91
N SER A 552 10.72 -6.01 4.93
CA SER A 552 9.94 -7.17 5.34
C SER A 552 9.14 -7.81 4.20
N LEU A 553 9.33 -7.36 2.95
CA LEU A 553 8.65 -7.92 1.77
C LEU A 553 9.54 -8.97 1.07
N ASP A 554 9.03 -10.19 0.93
CA ASP A 554 9.69 -11.20 0.10
C ASP A 554 9.34 -11.04 -1.40
N LYS A 555 8.21 -10.40 -1.72
CA LYS A 555 7.74 -10.16 -3.09
C LYS A 555 6.99 -8.82 -3.17
N LEU A 556 7.36 -7.99 -4.14
CA LEU A 556 6.64 -6.78 -4.51
C LEU A 556 5.86 -7.03 -5.81
N SER A 557 4.54 -6.89 -5.77
CA SER A 557 3.70 -7.02 -6.96
C SER A 557 3.42 -5.64 -7.56
N VAL A 558 4.01 -5.37 -8.72
CA VAL A 558 3.72 -4.17 -9.54
C VAL A 558 2.76 -4.48 -10.69
N ALA A 559 2.00 -5.58 -10.59
CA ALA A 559 1.10 -6.03 -11.65
C ALA A 559 0.03 -4.97 -11.96
N GLY A 560 0.05 -4.46 -13.19
CA GLY A 560 -0.84 -3.38 -13.65
C GLY A 560 -0.20 -1.99 -13.67
N LEU A 561 1.06 -1.83 -13.24
CA LEU A 561 1.83 -0.60 -13.50
C LEU A 561 2.39 -0.64 -14.93
N PRO A 562 2.16 0.39 -15.76
CA PRO A 562 2.90 0.56 -16.99
C PRO A 562 4.34 0.95 -16.64
N LEU A 563 5.28 0.01 -16.78
CA LEU A 563 6.71 0.29 -16.61
C LEU A 563 7.21 1.01 -17.86
N VAL A 564 7.41 2.32 -17.75
CA VAL A 564 7.80 3.18 -18.87
C VAL A 564 9.25 3.62 -18.67
N ARG A 565 10.13 3.23 -19.59
CA ARG A 565 11.55 3.61 -19.54
C ARG A 565 11.66 5.14 -19.67
N GLY A 566 12.42 5.76 -18.76
CA GLY A 566 12.63 7.21 -18.74
C GLY A 566 11.49 7.99 -18.06
N ASP A 567 10.37 7.34 -17.71
CA ASP A 567 9.32 7.99 -16.93
C ASP A 567 9.82 8.25 -15.50
N VAL A 568 9.50 9.44 -14.99
CA VAL A 568 9.96 9.89 -13.68
C VAL A 568 9.40 8.97 -12.58
N TRP A 569 8.22 8.40 -12.73
CA TRP A 569 7.50 7.68 -11.69
C TRP A 569 7.51 6.16 -11.86
N CYS A 570 7.63 5.67 -13.10
CA CYS A 570 7.44 4.26 -13.46
C CYS A 570 8.66 3.63 -14.18
N SER A 571 9.83 4.27 -14.17
CA SER A 571 11.04 3.68 -14.77
C SER A 571 11.64 2.55 -13.91
N PRO A 572 11.82 1.33 -14.45
CA PRO A 572 12.45 0.21 -13.72
C PRO A 572 13.86 0.50 -13.22
N SER A 573 14.60 1.39 -13.91
CA SER A 573 15.94 1.82 -13.49
C SER A 573 15.97 2.53 -12.14
N ARG A 574 14.79 2.90 -11.60
CA ARG A 574 14.64 3.54 -10.29
C ARG A 574 14.29 2.55 -9.16
N LEU A 575 14.17 1.25 -9.48
CA LEU A 575 14.02 0.17 -8.50
C LEU A 575 15.36 -0.46 -8.08
N ALA A 576 16.43 -0.16 -8.84
CA ALA A 576 17.76 -0.77 -8.70
C ALA A 576 18.58 -0.09 -7.59
#